data_AF-A0A822D9D6-F1
#
_entry.id   AF-A0A822D9D6-F1
#
_cell.length_a   1.000
_cell.length_b   1.000
_cell.length_c   1.000
_cell.angle_alpha   90.00
_cell.angle_beta   90.00
_cell.angle_gamma   90.00
#
_symmetry.space_group_name_H-M   'P 1'
#
loop_
_entity.id
_entity.type
_entity.pdbx_description
1 polymer ?
#
loop_
_entity_poly.entity_id
_entity_poly.type
_entity_poly.pdbx_seq_one_letter_code
_entity_poly.pdbx_strand_id
1 'polypeptide(L)'
;MVNIVNKTLSIKRQEIEENIREQKAIRQRKQVIQSIIDVQKSIQQLNELDDAINLSKIDIKNLRRVFEKRLTTAFINAYRESNMSLLADSLKGLASISLQTIAEQTFANEIVRPYMEKTVHNALVQSINISLAFDKTLDFIRTECKAMLYVVERINRECGSQFDFVVNSIFPELTQHLEQSSDILFFVGDPDIFHERYTYWLKFLEQLQSILSKISEQNLKKSKTYLEFSSRWDLVVYYQIRFQEISNSIENIIVKQPFLLNEEKNSLFKTLITSTIFQSIDRCWQTNVFLEPLSHRFWKLTLQCIVRFRVWIETFNIKTTDTKFLLNLYVDLQTFSNEVNKFFHSIILGQRLTSIISLSPNITTELTNILNETLSSLTDQCRTNLKNLVIEQLIERCNETLHSIQ
;
A
#
# COMPACT_ATOMS: atom_id res chain seq x y z
N MET A 1 -84.54 -71.11 -33.79
CA MET A 1 -84.66 -70.59 -32.41
C MET A 1 -83.38 -70.74 -31.59
N VAL A 2 -82.67 -71.88 -31.62
CA VAL A 2 -81.46 -72.14 -30.80
C VAL A 2 -80.29 -71.16 -31.07
N ASN A 3 -80.01 -70.80 -32.33
CA ASN A 3 -78.92 -69.86 -32.66
C ASN A 3 -79.16 -68.42 -32.17
N ILE A 4 -80.41 -68.00 -32.02
CA ILE A 4 -80.74 -66.65 -31.52
C ILE A 4 -80.53 -66.61 -30.00
N VAL A 5 -81.00 -67.64 -29.29
CA VAL A 5 -80.85 -67.75 -27.83
C VAL A 5 -79.38 -67.85 -27.40
N ASN A 6 -78.55 -68.62 -28.11
CA ASN A 6 -77.12 -68.72 -27.81
C ASN A 6 -76.35 -67.42 -28.09
N LYS A 7 -76.75 -66.65 -29.13
CA LYS A 7 -76.16 -65.34 -29.41
C LYS A 7 -76.53 -64.33 -28.32
N THR A 8 -77.79 -64.32 -27.88
CA THR A 8 -78.26 -63.44 -26.80
C THR A 8 -77.62 -63.79 -25.44
N LEU A 9 -77.42 -65.07 -25.14
CA LEU A 9 -76.73 -65.50 -23.91
C LEU A 9 -75.24 -65.16 -23.93
N SER A 10 -74.56 -65.29 -25.08
CA SER A 10 -73.16 -64.88 -25.24
C SER A 10 -72.97 -63.37 -25.03
N ILE A 11 -73.86 -62.56 -25.62
CA ILE A 11 -73.86 -61.10 -25.47
C ILE A 11 -74.07 -60.71 -24.01
N LYS A 12 -75.08 -61.29 -23.33
CA LYS A 12 -75.31 -61.02 -21.90
C LYS A 12 -74.15 -61.44 -21.01
N ARG A 13 -73.45 -62.53 -21.35
CA ARG A 13 -72.30 -63.00 -20.56
C ARG A 13 -71.10 -62.07 -20.73
N GLN A 14 -70.86 -61.58 -21.95
CA GLN A 14 -69.88 -60.53 -22.21
C GLN A 14 -70.22 -59.23 -21.46
N GLU A 15 -71.49 -58.80 -21.47
CA GLU A 15 -71.95 -57.62 -20.73
C GLU A 15 -71.74 -57.75 -19.21
N ILE A 16 -71.93 -58.95 -18.64
CA ILE A 16 -71.72 -59.19 -17.20
C ILE A 16 -70.22 -59.20 -16.87
N GLU A 17 -69.38 -59.85 -17.69
CA GLU A 17 -67.93 -59.84 -17.48
C GLU A 17 -67.34 -58.44 -17.64
N GLU A 18 -67.86 -57.65 -18.57
CA GLU A 18 -67.48 -56.25 -18.78
C GLU A 18 -67.88 -55.39 -17.57
N ASN A 19 -69.11 -55.54 -17.05
CA ASN A 19 -69.56 -54.88 -15.82
C ASN A 19 -68.71 -55.24 -14.59
N ILE A 20 -68.30 -56.51 -14.44
CA ILE A 20 -67.45 -56.94 -13.32
C ILE A 20 -66.04 -56.35 -13.43
N ARG A 21 -65.46 -56.33 -14.65
CA ARG A 21 -64.18 -55.66 -14.90
C ARG A 21 -64.25 -54.17 -14.61
N GLU A 22 -65.34 -53.52 -15.00
CA GLU A 22 -65.59 -52.11 -14.76
C GLU A 22 -65.74 -51.80 -13.27
N GLN A 23 -66.50 -52.59 -12.51
CA GLN A 23 -66.60 -52.45 -11.05
C GLN A 23 -65.27 -52.67 -10.33
N LYS A 24 -64.44 -53.63 -10.79
CA LYS A 24 -63.10 -53.86 -10.22
C LYS A 24 -62.18 -52.67 -10.51
N ALA A 25 -62.24 -52.11 -11.72
CA ALA A 25 -61.51 -50.90 -12.08
C ALA A 25 -61.97 -49.67 -11.26
N ILE A 26 -63.28 -49.53 -11.00
CA ILE A 26 -63.84 -48.48 -10.15
C ILE A 26 -63.34 -48.62 -8.69
N ARG A 27 -63.29 -49.83 -8.14
CA ARG A 27 -62.75 -50.06 -6.78
C ARG A 27 -61.26 -49.73 -6.70
N GLN A 28 -60.46 -50.14 -7.69
CA GLN A 28 -59.05 -49.79 -7.77
C GLN A 28 -58.85 -48.27 -7.89
N ARG A 29 -59.64 -47.59 -8.74
CA ARG A 29 -59.62 -46.12 -8.85
C ARG A 29 -59.98 -45.43 -7.53
N LYS A 30 -61.01 -45.91 -6.82
CA LYS A 30 -61.36 -45.38 -5.49
C LYS A 30 -60.24 -45.55 -4.47
N GLN A 31 -59.55 -46.69 -4.48
CA GLN A 31 -58.42 -46.94 -3.58
C GLN A 31 -57.23 -46.03 -3.91
N VAL A 32 -56.94 -45.79 -5.19
CA VAL A 32 -55.91 -44.84 -5.63
C VAL A 32 -56.28 -43.40 -5.27
N ILE A 33 -57.54 -43.01 -5.44
CA ILE A 33 -58.03 -41.68 -5.03
C ILE A 33 -57.88 -41.50 -3.51
N GLN A 34 -58.22 -42.52 -2.71
CA GLN A 34 -58.03 -42.46 -1.27
C GLN A 34 -56.56 -42.30 -0.87
N SER A 35 -55.65 -43.06 -1.50
CA SER A 35 -54.22 -42.90 -1.25
C SER A 35 -53.69 -41.52 -1.68
N ILE A 36 -54.21 -40.95 -2.77
CA ILE A 36 -53.86 -39.59 -3.20
C ILE A 36 -54.34 -38.55 -2.17
N ILE A 37 -55.54 -38.72 -1.61
CA ILE A 37 -56.06 -37.84 -0.56
C ILE A 37 -55.20 -37.92 0.71
N ASP A 38 -54.78 -39.11 1.11
CA ASP A 38 -53.94 -39.30 2.30
C ASP A 38 -52.53 -38.71 2.09
N VAL A 39 -51.97 -38.83 0.89
CA VAL A 39 -50.72 -38.14 0.49
C VAL A 39 -50.92 -36.62 0.49
N GLN A 40 -52.02 -36.10 -0.04
CA GLN A 40 -52.32 -34.66 -0.01
C GLN A 40 -52.41 -34.10 1.42
N LYS A 41 -53.05 -34.83 2.35
CA LYS A 41 -53.08 -34.45 3.76
C LYS A 41 -51.69 -34.43 4.38
N SER A 42 -50.85 -35.41 4.04
CA SER A 42 -49.47 -35.49 4.54
C SER A 42 -48.60 -34.35 4.00
N ILE A 43 -48.78 -33.98 2.72
CA ILE A 43 -48.13 -32.80 2.11
C ILE A 43 -48.58 -31.51 2.80
N GLN A 44 -49.87 -31.38 3.12
CA GLN A 44 -50.39 -30.21 3.83
C GLN A 44 -49.78 -30.08 5.23
N GLN A 45 -49.66 -31.18 5.98
CA GLN A 45 -48.99 -31.19 7.29
C GLN A 45 -47.50 -30.84 7.18
N LEU A 46 -46.81 -31.30 6.13
CA LEU A 46 -45.41 -30.94 5.89
C LEU A 46 -45.24 -29.44 5.59
N ASN A 47 -46.16 -28.83 4.84
CA ASN A 47 -46.13 -27.40 4.58
C ASN A 47 -46.36 -26.58 5.86
N GLU A 48 -47.30 -26.99 6.72
CA GLU A 48 -47.54 -26.33 8.02
C GLU A 48 -46.32 -26.43 8.95
N LEU A 49 -45.61 -27.56 8.94
CA LEU A 49 -44.35 -27.74 9.66
C LEU A 49 -43.23 -26.85 9.10
N ASP A 50 -43.12 -26.70 7.78
CA ASP A 50 -42.13 -25.82 7.15
C ASP A 50 -42.39 -24.34 7.49
N ASP A 51 -43.66 -23.92 7.49
CA ASP A 51 -44.06 -22.58 7.93
C ASP A 51 -43.70 -22.32 9.40
N ALA A 52 -43.93 -23.29 10.30
CA ALA A 52 -43.54 -23.18 11.71
C ALA A 52 -42.01 -23.13 11.90
N ILE A 53 -41.25 -23.90 11.10
CA ILE A 53 -39.79 -23.85 11.09
C ILE A 53 -39.32 -22.47 10.60
N ASN A 54 -39.96 -21.91 9.57
CA ASN A 54 -39.61 -20.58 9.05
C ASN A 54 -39.93 -19.47 10.05
N LEU A 55 -41.05 -19.53 10.76
CA LEU A 55 -41.38 -18.62 11.86
C LEU A 55 -40.35 -18.69 13.00
N SER A 56 -39.98 -19.89 13.46
CA SER A 56 -38.98 -20.04 14.53
C SER A 56 -37.59 -19.54 14.12
N LYS A 57 -37.19 -19.71 12.85
CA LYS A 57 -35.94 -19.13 12.31
C LYS A 57 -35.99 -17.59 12.36
N ILE A 58 -37.14 -16.97 12.06
CA ILE A 58 -37.32 -15.52 12.14
C ILE A 58 -37.21 -15.04 13.59
N ASP A 59 -37.84 -15.75 14.54
CA ASP A 59 -37.79 -15.39 15.96
C ASP A 59 -36.39 -15.51 16.55
N ILE A 60 -35.65 -16.58 16.22
CA ILE A 60 -34.26 -16.73 16.63
C ILE A 60 -33.39 -15.60 16.08
N LYS A 61 -33.60 -15.20 14.81
CA LYS A 61 -32.88 -14.08 14.20
C LYS A 61 -33.22 -12.75 14.89
N ASN A 62 -34.49 -12.53 15.26
CA ASN A 62 -34.93 -11.34 15.97
C ASN A 62 -34.34 -11.28 17.39
N LEU A 63 -34.38 -12.39 18.13
CA LEU A 63 -33.77 -12.50 19.45
C LEU A 63 -32.28 -12.23 19.40
N ARG A 64 -31.57 -12.80 18.41
CA ARG A 64 -30.15 -12.53 18.17
C ARG A 64 -29.91 -11.04 17.94
N ARG A 65 -30.71 -10.37 17.09
CA ARG A 65 -30.59 -8.93 16.82
C ARG A 65 -30.85 -8.07 18.07
N VAL A 66 -31.84 -8.43 18.89
CA VAL A 66 -32.14 -7.71 20.14
C VAL A 66 -31.00 -7.88 21.15
N PHE A 67 -30.47 -9.09 21.27
CA PHE A 67 -29.35 -9.39 22.15
C PHE A 67 -28.07 -8.69 21.71
N GLU A 68 -27.76 -8.72 20.40
CA GLU A 68 -26.69 -7.95 19.75
C GLU A 68 -26.77 -6.48 20.12
N LYS A 69 -27.94 -5.85 19.90
CA LYS A 69 -28.14 -4.43 20.21
C LYS A 69 -27.96 -4.11 21.69
N ARG A 70 -28.42 -4.99 22.59
CA ARG A 70 -28.28 -4.79 24.04
C ARG A 70 -26.82 -4.90 24.49
N LEU A 71 -26.10 -5.91 24.01
CA LEU A 71 -24.67 -6.08 24.31
C LEU A 71 -23.83 -4.94 23.75
N THR A 72 -24.09 -4.48 22.53
CA THR A 72 -23.36 -3.34 21.96
C THR A 72 -23.67 -2.05 22.70
N THR A 73 -24.93 -1.82 23.09
CA THR A 73 -25.30 -0.66 23.92
C THR A 73 -24.63 -0.72 25.30
N ALA A 74 -24.61 -1.89 25.94
CA ALA A 74 -23.93 -2.08 27.22
C ALA A 74 -22.42 -1.84 27.10
N PHE A 75 -21.80 -2.31 26.01
CA PHE A 75 -20.39 -2.05 25.71
C PHE A 75 -20.09 -0.55 25.55
N ILE A 76 -20.88 0.19 24.76
CA ILE A 76 -20.68 1.64 24.57
C ILE A 76 -20.88 2.41 25.87
N ASN A 77 -21.89 2.07 26.66
CA ASN A 77 -22.11 2.70 27.97
C ASN A 77 -20.95 2.39 28.93
N ALA A 78 -20.48 1.15 28.97
CA ALA A 78 -19.33 0.77 29.78
C ALA A 78 -18.04 1.50 29.36
N TYR A 79 -17.87 1.75 28.06
CA TYR A 79 -16.76 2.57 27.56
C TYR A 79 -16.88 4.03 28.02
N ARG A 80 -18.06 4.65 27.87
CA ARG A 80 -18.31 6.04 28.30
C ARG A 80 -18.15 6.23 29.81
N GLU A 81 -18.55 5.25 30.60
CA GLU A 81 -18.43 5.26 32.06
C GLU A 81 -17.06 4.80 32.57
N SER A 82 -16.14 4.40 31.67
CA SER A 82 -14.81 3.85 32.02
C SER A 82 -14.89 2.63 32.96
N ASN A 83 -15.95 1.83 32.87
CA ASN A 83 -16.18 0.69 33.73
C ASN A 83 -15.54 -0.60 33.16
N MET A 84 -14.37 -0.95 33.70
CA MET A 84 -13.54 -2.05 33.22
C MET A 84 -14.17 -3.44 33.38
N SER A 85 -15.03 -3.66 34.38
CA SER A 85 -15.68 -4.96 34.58
C SER A 85 -16.82 -5.16 33.57
N LEU A 86 -17.69 -4.15 33.41
CA LEU A 86 -18.77 -4.19 32.44
C LEU A 86 -18.26 -4.23 30.99
N LEU A 87 -17.14 -3.55 30.71
CA LEU A 87 -16.50 -3.61 29.40
C LEU A 87 -15.94 -5.01 29.13
N ALA A 88 -15.34 -5.65 30.14
CA ALA A 88 -14.84 -7.00 30.01
C ALA A 88 -15.97 -8.04 29.82
N ASP A 89 -17.05 -7.93 30.60
CA ASP A 89 -18.19 -8.85 30.52
C ASP A 89 -18.96 -8.70 29.19
N SER A 90 -19.10 -7.45 28.71
CA SER A 90 -19.72 -7.18 27.41
C SER A 90 -18.87 -7.73 26.27
N LEU A 91 -17.55 -7.54 26.31
CA LEU A 91 -16.63 -8.09 25.30
C LEU A 91 -16.54 -9.61 25.35
N LYS A 92 -16.60 -10.23 26.54
CA LYS A 92 -16.69 -11.70 26.69
C LYS A 92 -17.98 -12.23 26.06
N GLY A 93 -19.12 -11.59 26.32
CA GLY A 93 -20.39 -11.93 25.68
C GLY A 93 -20.34 -11.81 24.16
N LEU A 94 -19.68 -10.76 23.64
CA LEU A 94 -19.48 -10.57 22.19
C LEU A 94 -18.51 -11.60 21.58
N ALA A 95 -17.47 -11.99 22.32
CA ALA A 95 -16.52 -13.03 21.92
C ALA A 95 -17.18 -14.40 21.80
N SER A 96 -17.99 -14.79 22.79
CA SER A 96 -18.68 -16.09 22.82
C SER A 96 -19.65 -16.30 21.65
N ILE A 97 -20.18 -15.22 21.07
CA ILE A 97 -21.16 -15.27 19.97
C ILE A 97 -20.47 -14.99 18.62
N SER A 98 -19.14 -14.85 18.56
CA SER A 98 -18.37 -14.51 17.35
C SER A 98 -18.78 -13.19 16.69
N LEU A 99 -19.30 -12.23 17.46
CA LEU A 99 -19.78 -10.92 16.98
C LEU A 99 -18.67 -9.86 16.95
N GLN A 100 -17.45 -10.28 16.62
CA GLN A 100 -16.25 -9.45 16.70
C GLN A 100 -16.35 -8.22 15.78
N THR A 101 -16.74 -8.46 14.53
CA THR A 101 -16.97 -7.40 13.54
C THR A 101 -18.06 -6.43 13.93
N ILE A 102 -19.14 -6.88 14.59
CA ILE A 102 -20.24 -5.99 15.01
C ILE A 102 -19.79 -5.09 16.16
N ALA A 103 -19.01 -5.63 17.11
CA ALA A 103 -18.42 -4.84 18.19
C ALA A 103 -17.50 -3.74 17.64
N GLU A 104 -16.62 -4.12 16.71
CA GLU A 104 -15.68 -3.22 16.04
C GLU A 104 -16.40 -2.13 15.22
N GLN A 105 -17.45 -2.49 14.47
CA GLN A 105 -18.26 -1.52 13.72
C GLN A 105 -19.05 -0.59 14.63
N THR A 106 -19.59 -1.10 15.74
CA THR A 106 -20.31 -0.25 16.71
C THR A 106 -19.35 0.75 17.35
N PHE A 107 -18.15 0.31 17.74
CA PHE A 107 -17.11 1.19 18.26
C PHE A 107 -16.69 2.26 17.24
N ALA A 108 -16.52 1.86 15.97
CA ALA A 108 -16.21 2.79 14.88
C ALA A 108 -17.29 3.88 14.74
N ASN A 109 -18.57 3.49 14.67
CA ASN A 109 -19.66 4.43 14.43
C ASN A 109 -19.96 5.36 15.62
N GLU A 110 -19.95 4.85 16.84
CA GLU A 110 -20.46 5.58 18.03
C GLU A 110 -19.40 6.41 18.76
N ILE A 111 -18.12 6.08 18.59
CA ILE A 111 -17.02 6.69 19.34
C ILE A 111 -15.96 7.27 18.39
N VAL A 112 -15.43 6.44 17.49
CA VAL A 112 -14.33 6.85 16.61
C VAL A 112 -14.79 7.91 15.61
N ARG A 113 -15.88 7.66 14.87
CA ARG A 113 -16.41 8.59 13.87
C ARG A 113 -16.69 9.99 14.44
N PRO A 114 -17.46 10.16 15.54
CA PRO A 114 -17.70 11.51 16.07
C PRO A 114 -16.42 12.19 16.56
N TYR A 115 -15.43 11.44 17.05
CA TYR A 115 -14.13 12.00 17.40
C TYR A 115 -13.37 12.48 16.14
N MET A 116 -13.33 11.66 15.09
CA MET A 116 -12.66 11.99 13.81
C MET A 116 -13.33 13.19 13.12
N GLU A 117 -14.66 13.22 13.05
CA GLU A 117 -15.43 14.34 12.52
C GLU A 117 -15.19 15.64 13.30
N LYS A 118 -15.01 15.58 14.63
CA LYS A 118 -14.75 16.78 15.42
C LYS A 118 -13.29 17.24 15.36
N THR A 119 -12.36 16.31 15.34
CA THR A 119 -10.95 16.61 15.63
C THR A 119 -10.08 16.58 14.39
N VAL A 120 -10.30 15.60 13.51
CA VAL A 120 -9.55 15.38 12.28
C VAL A 120 -10.13 16.20 11.13
N HIS A 121 -11.45 16.25 10.96
CA HIS A 121 -12.09 17.11 9.95
C HIS A 121 -11.72 18.59 10.16
N ASN A 122 -11.78 19.09 11.40
CA ASN A 122 -11.38 20.46 11.70
C ASN A 122 -9.90 20.73 11.37
N ALA A 123 -9.00 19.77 11.61
CA ALA A 123 -7.58 19.91 11.26
C ALA A 123 -7.36 19.97 9.73
N LEU A 124 -8.08 19.12 8.99
CA LEU A 124 -7.96 18.99 7.53
C LEU A 124 -8.61 20.16 6.78
N VAL A 125 -9.79 20.62 7.20
CA VAL A 125 -10.53 21.70 6.55
C VAL A 125 -9.92 23.09 6.84
N GLN A 126 -9.41 23.32 8.05
CA GLN A 126 -8.93 24.66 8.43
C GLN A 126 -7.47 24.93 8.01
N SER A 127 -6.63 23.89 7.88
CA SER A 127 -5.19 24.08 7.64
C SER A 127 -4.53 23.07 6.69
N ILE A 128 -5.27 22.07 6.19
CA ILE A 128 -4.73 20.94 5.40
C ILE A 128 -3.50 20.32 6.11
N ASN A 129 -3.48 20.35 7.45
CA ASN A 129 -2.36 19.86 8.23
C ASN A 129 -2.58 18.39 8.60
N ILE A 130 -2.09 17.51 7.73
CA ILE A 130 -2.20 16.06 7.91
C ILE A 130 -1.40 15.59 9.14
N SER A 131 -0.27 16.23 9.45
CA SER A 131 0.53 15.89 10.64
C SER A 131 -0.34 16.02 11.89
N LEU A 132 -1.05 17.13 12.05
CA LEU A 132 -1.94 17.33 13.20
C LEU A 132 -3.07 16.30 13.24
N ALA A 133 -3.62 15.89 12.08
CA ALA A 133 -4.63 14.85 12.04
C ALA A 133 -4.09 13.49 12.51
N PHE A 134 -2.87 13.13 12.09
CA PHE A 134 -2.18 11.92 12.53
C PHE A 134 -1.83 11.97 14.02
N ASP A 135 -1.25 13.06 14.50
CA ASP A 135 -0.87 13.24 15.90
C ASP A 135 -2.09 13.14 16.82
N LYS A 136 -3.19 13.84 16.48
CA LYS A 136 -4.46 13.78 17.24
C LYS A 136 -5.09 12.39 17.26
N THR A 137 -4.90 11.61 16.20
CA THR A 137 -5.36 10.22 16.14
C THR A 137 -4.51 9.32 17.03
N LEU A 138 -3.19 9.51 17.03
CA LEU A 138 -2.29 8.77 17.91
C LEU A 138 -2.54 9.11 19.38
N ASP A 139 -2.80 10.38 19.69
CA ASP A 139 -3.15 10.83 21.05
C ASP A 139 -4.45 10.19 21.54
N PHE A 140 -5.47 10.11 20.68
CA PHE A 140 -6.72 9.40 20.98
C PHE A 140 -6.47 7.93 21.32
N ILE A 141 -5.64 7.24 20.53
CA ILE A 141 -5.29 5.83 20.78
C ILE A 141 -4.55 5.69 22.13
N ARG A 142 -3.58 6.59 22.40
CA ARG A 142 -2.72 6.54 23.60
C ARG A 142 -3.44 6.94 24.89
N THR A 143 -4.48 7.76 24.82
CA THR A 143 -5.19 8.30 25.98
C THR A 143 -6.55 7.64 26.17
N GLU A 144 -7.49 7.90 25.27
CA GLU A 144 -8.90 7.50 25.39
C GLU A 144 -9.11 6.00 25.12
N CYS A 145 -8.31 5.38 24.25
CA CYS A 145 -8.44 3.95 23.95
C CYS A 145 -7.60 3.04 24.84
N LYS A 146 -6.64 3.57 25.62
CA LYS A 146 -5.66 2.76 26.36
C LYS A 146 -6.29 1.76 27.32
N ALA A 147 -7.28 2.19 28.10
CA ALA A 147 -7.98 1.33 29.05
C ALA A 147 -8.74 0.20 28.34
N MET A 148 -9.39 0.52 27.22
CA MET A 148 -10.12 -0.45 26.41
C MET A 148 -9.18 -1.45 25.75
N LEU A 149 -8.08 -1.00 25.14
CA LEU A 149 -7.09 -1.87 24.49
C LEU A 149 -6.46 -2.86 25.48
N TYR A 150 -6.22 -2.44 26.72
CA TYR A 150 -5.75 -3.33 27.79
C TYR A 150 -6.75 -4.46 28.10
N VAL A 151 -8.04 -4.14 28.18
CA VAL A 151 -9.09 -5.15 28.42
C VAL A 151 -9.24 -6.09 27.21
N VAL A 152 -9.18 -5.55 26.00
CA VAL A 152 -9.26 -6.33 24.76
C VAL A 152 -8.11 -7.32 24.66
N GLU A 153 -6.88 -6.90 24.96
CA GLU A 153 -5.73 -7.80 24.94
C GLU A 153 -5.89 -8.95 25.94
N ARG A 154 -6.39 -8.66 27.15
CA ARG A 154 -6.68 -9.68 28.16
C ARG A 154 -7.72 -10.68 27.65
N ILE A 155 -8.80 -10.20 27.02
CA ILE A 155 -9.89 -11.06 26.53
C ILE A 155 -9.46 -11.89 25.32
N ASN A 156 -8.65 -11.33 24.41
CA ASN A 156 -8.07 -12.08 23.30
C ASN A 156 -7.22 -13.27 23.81
N ARG A 157 -6.50 -13.11 24.93
CA ARG A 157 -5.76 -14.21 25.56
C ARG A 157 -6.66 -15.21 26.30
N GLU A 158 -7.66 -14.73 27.03
CA GLU A 158 -8.54 -15.57 27.86
C GLU A 158 -9.57 -16.37 27.04
N CYS A 159 -10.14 -15.75 26.00
CA CYS A 159 -11.26 -16.31 25.23
C CYS A 159 -10.87 -16.76 23.82
N GLY A 160 -9.60 -16.61 23.42
CA GLY A 160 -9.14 -16.92 22.07
C GLY A 160 -9.76 -16.03 20.98
N SER A 161 -10.33 -14.88 21.35
CA SER A 161 -10.88 -13.91 20.40
C SER A 161 -9.78 -13.16 19.65
N GLN A 162 -10.11 -12.63 18.47
CA GLN A 162 -9.19 -11.88 17.61
C GLN A 162 -9.70 -10.45 17.38
N PHE A 163 -10.10 -9.77 18.46
CA PHE A 163 -10.53 -8.37 18.34
C PHE A 163 -9.34 -7.48 17.97
N ASP A 164 -9.54 -6.63 16.96
CA ASP A 164 -8.57 -5.62 16.54
C ASP A 164 -9.27 -4.28 16.24
N PHE A 165 -9.69 -3.60 17.30
CA PHE A 165 -10.36 -2.30 17.21
C PHE A 165 -9.50 -1.22 16.55
N VAL A 166 -8.16 -1.31 16.63
CA VAL A 166 -7.30 -0.31 15.99
C VAL A 166 -7.31 -0.50 14.47
N VAL A 167 -7.12 -1.73 13.99
CA VAL A 167 -7.07 -2.04 12.56
C VAL A 167 -8.45 -2.01 11.90
N ASN A 168 -9.49 -2.47 12.59
CA ASN A 168 -10.82 -2.65 12.01
C ASN A 168 -11.81 -1.52 12.32
N SER A 169 -11.51 -0.64 13.29
CA SER A 169 -12.39 0.48 13.65
C SER A 169 -11.72 1.84 13.49
N ILE A 170 -10.54 2.04 14.10
CA ILE A 170 -9.89 3.36 14.14
C ILE A 170 -9.26 3.70 12.79
N PHE A 171 -8.48 2.78 12.23
CA PHE A 171 -7.77 2.99 10.98
C PHE A 171 -8.71 3.21 9.77
N PRO A 172 -9.80 2.45 9.56
CA PRO A 172 -10.71 2.66 8.44
C PRO A 172 -11.43 4.01 8.49
N GLU A 173 -11.87 4.45 9.67
CA GLU A 173 -12.51 5.75 9.84
C GLU A 173 -11.52 6.89 9.55
N LEU A 174 -10.26 6.79 10.02
CA LEU A 174 -9.21 7.77 9.69
C LEU A 174 -8.99 7.85 8.17
N THR A 175 -8.77 6.71 7.51
CA THR A 175 -8.50 6.68 6.07
C THR A 175 -9.68 7.22 5.27
N GLN A 176 -10.91 6.89 5.66
CA GLN A 176 -12.11 7.38 5.00
C GLN A 176 -12.22 8.91 5.12
N HIS A 177 -11.97 9.48 6.31
CA HIS A 177 -11.99 10.93 6.48
C HIS A 177 -10.90 11.62 5.67
N LEU A 178 -9.69 11.06 5.62
CA LEU A 178 -8.60 11.59 4.80
C LEU A 178 -8.98 11.58 3.31
N GLU A 179 -9.49 10.46 2.80
CA GLU A 179 -9.93 10.31 1.42
C GLU A 179 -11.07 11.27 1.04
N GLN A 180 -12.06 11.44 1.92
CA GLN A 180 -13.20 12.33 1.67
C GLN A 180 -12.81 13.81 1.77
N SER A 181 -11.88 14.14 2.67
CA SER A 181 -11.53 15.53 2.94
C SER A 181 -10.66 16.15 1.85
N SER A 182 -9.90 15.37 1.07
CA SER A 182 -9.00 15.97 0.09
C SER A 182 -8.40 14.97 -0.92
N ASP A 183 -8.86 15.06 -2.18
CA ASP A 183 -8.16 14.52 -3.35
C ASP A 183 -6.77 15.15 -3.54
N ILE A 184 -6.55 16.33 -2.93
CA ILE A 184 -5.28 17.06 -2.96
C ILE A 184 -4.22 16.30 -2.15
N LEU A 185 -4.58 15.45 -1.17
CA LEU A 185 -3.61 14.71 -0.35
C LEU A 185 -2.63 13.89 -1.19
N PHE A 186 -3.16 13.20 -2.19
CA PHE A 186 -2.41 12.31 -3.07
C PHE A 186 -1.90 13.02 -4.33
N PHE A 187 -2.14 14.32 -4.46
CA PHE A 187 -1.72 15.08 -5.63
C PHE A 187 -0.20 15.18 -5.70
N VAL A 188 0.36 14.70 -6.81
CA VAL A 188 1.81 14.60 -7.03
C VAL A 188 2.38 15.83 -7.75
N GLY A 189 1.55 16.80 -8.17
CA GLY A 189 2.01 17.90 -9.02
C GLY A 189 3.04 18.83 -8.35
N ASP A 190 3.06 18.89 -7.03
CA ASP A 190 4.18 19.46 -6.28
C ASP A 190 4.91 18.32 -5.53
N PRO A 191 6.12 17.94 -5.97
CA PRO A 191 6.84 16.82 -5.37
C PRO A 191 7.38 17.14 -3.98
N ASP A 192 7.61 18.40 -3.61
CA ASP A 192 8.07 18.77 -2.26
C ASP A 192 6.93 18.58 -1.25
N ILE A 193 5.73 19.06 -1.59
CA ILE A 193 4.54 18.88 -0.76
C ILE A 193 4.16 17.39 -0.67
N PHE A 194 4.23 16.66 -1.78
CA PHE A 194 3.97 15.21 -1.78
C PHE A 194 4.94 14.46 -0.86
N HIS A 195 6.24 14.77 -0.94
CA HIS A 195 7.27 14.17 -0.09
C HIS A 195 6.99 14.42 1.40
N GLU A 196 6.66 15.66 1.76
CA GLU A 196 6.37 16.04 3.14
C GLU A 196 5.20 15.23 3.71
N ARG A 197 4.10 15.17 2.96
CA ARG A 197 2.88 14.45 3.36
C ARG A 197 3.10 12.95 3.46
N TYR A 198 3.81 12.36 2.50
CA TYR A 198 4.16 10.95 2.55
C TYR A 198 5.09 10.63 3.72
N THR A 199 6.01 11.55 4.05
CA THR A 199 6.88 11.41 5.22
C THR A 199 6.08 11.44 6.53
N TYR A 200 5.08 12.31 6.66
CA TYR A 200 4.17 12.27 7.82
C TYR A 200 3.40 10.96 7.91
N TRP A 201 2.95 10.43 6.77
CA TRP A 201 2.31 9.12 6.70
C TRP A 201 3.21 7.99 7.21
N LEU A 202 4.48 7.96 6.77
CA LEU A 202 5.45 6.95 7.24
C LEU A 202 5.71 7.07 8.75
N LYS A 203 5.88 8.30 9.26
CA LYS A 203 6.05 8.55 10.70
C LYS A 203 4.83 8.11 11.51
N PHE A 204 3.62 8.38 11.00
CA PHE A 204 2.39 7.92 11.62
C PHE A 204 2.35 6.39 11.70
N LEU A 205 2.70 5.69 10.62
CA LEU A 205 2.75 4.23 10.60
C LEU A 205 3.77 3.67 11.58
N GLU A 206 4.97 4.25 11.68
CA GLU A 206 5.99 3.84 12.64
C GLU A 206 5.49 3.99 14.08
N GLN A 207 4.87 5.13 14.40
CA GLN A 207 4.30 5.36 15.73
C GLN A 207 3.11 4.45 16.01
N LEU A 208 2.25 4.19 15.03
CA LEU A 208 1.13 3.27 15.17
C LEU A 208 1.63 1.85 15.43
N GLN A 209 2.65 1.39 14.70
CA GLN A 209 3.29 0.08 14.90
C GLN A 209 3.90 -0.04 16.30
N SER A 210 4.44 1.05 16.87
CA SER A 210 4.97 1.05 18.23
C SER A 210 3.90 0.85 19.32
N ILE A 211 2.64 1.20 19.03
CA ILE A 211 1.50 1.05 19.95
C ILE A 211 0.85 -0.34 19.79
N LEU A 212 0.88 -0.89 18.58
CA LEU A 212 0.23 -2.15 18.23
C LEU A 212 1.00 -3.37 18.73
N SER A 213 0.27 -4.47 18.97
CA SER A 213 0.88 -5.79 19.15
C SER A 213 1.44 -6.30 17.82
N LYS A 214 2.43 -7.22 17.86
CA LYS A 214 3.00 -7.84 16.64
C LYS A 214 1.94 -8.50 15.74
N ILE A 215 0.88 -9.05 16.34
CA ILE A 215 -0.21 -9.70 15.60
C ILE A 215 -1.06 -8.64 14.89
N SER A 216 -1.42 -7.57 15.60
CA SER A 216 -2.17 -6.44 15.04
C SER A 216 -1.38 -5.71 13.95
N GLU A 217 -0.07 -5.58 14.08
CA GLU A 217 0.78 -5.04 13.02
C GLU A 217 0.71 -5.88 11.73
N GLN A 218 0.77 -7.20 11.85
CA GLN A 218 0.65 -8.10 10.69
C GLN A 218 -0.75 -8.02 10.08
N ASN A 219 -1.80 -7.90 10.91
CA ASN A 219 -3.16 -7.72 10.46
C ASN A 219 -3.34 -6.39 9.74
N LEU A 220 -2.76 -5.30 10.24
CA LEU A 220 -2.78 -3.99 9.60
C LEU A 220 -2.20 -4.07 8.19
N LYS A 221 -1.00 -4.65 8.03
CA LYS A 221 -0.33 -4.79 6.71
C LYS A 221 -1.11 -5.66 5.72
N LYS A 222 -1.94 -6.58 6.20
CA LYS A 222 -2.82 -7.43 5.38
C LYS A 222 -4.21 -6.83 5.18
N SER A 223 -4.58 -5.81 5.94
CA SER A 223 -5.91 -5.23 5.89
C SER A 223 -6.17 -4.59 4.53
N LYS A 224 -7.39 -4.79 4.01
CA LYS A 224 -7.81 -4.22 2.73
C LYS A 224 -7.69 -2.70 2.72
N THR A 225 -8.10 -2.05 3.81
CA THR A 225 -8.03 -0.59 3.98
C THR A 225 -6.59 -0.08 3.88
N TYR A 226 -5.62 -0.75 4.53
CA TYR A 226 -4.22 -0.37 4.43
C TYR A 226 -3.70 -0.48 2.99
N LEU A 227 -4.01 -1.58 2.30
CA LEU A 227 -3.55 -1.81 0.93
C LEU A 227 -4.18 -0.80 -0.05
N GLU A 228 -5.48 -0.51 0.09
CA GLU A 228 -6.19 0.47 -0.73
C GLU A 228 -5.70 1.90 -0.49
N PHE A 229 -5.49 2.29 0.78
CA PHE A 229 -4.97 3.61 1.08
C PHE A 229 -3.50 3.76 0.64
N SER A 230 -2.69 2.72 0.83
CA SER A 230 -1.28 2.73 0.42
C SER A 230 -1.11 2.79 -1.10
N SER A 231 -2.00 2.16 -1.87
CA SER A 231 -1.92 2.15 -3.34
C SER A 231 -2.26 3.50 -3.98
N ARG A 232 -2.95 4.40 -3.27
CA ARG A 232 -3.22 5.78 -3.74
C ARG A 232 -1.97 6.65 -3.79
N TRP A 233 -0.92 6.31 -3.04
CA TRP A 233 0.35 7.03 -3.10
C TRP A 233 1.11 6.64 -4.36
N ASP A 234 1.02 7.46 -5.41
CA ASP A 234 1.72 7.21 -6.66
C ASP A 234 3.22 7.59 -6.58
N LEU A 235 3.97 6.70 -5.94
CA LEU A 235 5.42 6.80 -5.83
C LEU A 235 6.13 6.73 -7.20
N VAL A 236 5.47 6.17 -8.22
CA VAL A 236 6.03 6.05 -9.57
C VAL A 236 6.04 7.42 -10.24
N VAL A 237 4.92 8.14 -10.21
CA VAL A 237 4.80 9.49 -10.74
C VAL A 237 5.69 10.46 -9.96
N TYR A 238 5.74 10.33 -8.63
CA TYR A 238 6.64 11.13 -7.79
C TYR A 238 8.09 10.98 -8.25
N TYR A 239 8.55 9.72 -8.38
CA TYR A 239 9.89 9.45 -8.86
C TYR A 239 10.12 9.98 -10.28
N GLN A 240 9.13 9.90 -11.16
CA GLN A 240 9.25 10.40 -12.53
C GLN A 240 9.48 11.92 -12.58
N ILE A 241 8.77 12.69 -11.75
CA ILE A 241 8.95 14.14 -11.65
C ILE A 241 10.36 14.45 -11.11
N ARG A 242 10.79 13.78 -10.03
CA ARG A 242 12.14 13.95 -9.46
C ARG A 242 13.25 13.55 -10.42
N PHE A 243 13.05 12.46 -11.16
CA PHE A 243 13.97 12.02 -12.20
C PHE A 243 14.12 13.11 -13.26
N GLN A 244 13.02 13.68 -13.76
CA GLN A 244 13.06 14.77 -14.73
C GLN A 244 13.73 16.02 -14.17
N GLU A 245 13.41 16.45 -12.94
CA GLU A 245 14.06 17.58 -12.25
C GLU A 245 15.59 17.43 -12.25
N ILE A 246 16.07 16.27 -11.81
CA ILE A 246 17.50 15.98 -11.65
C ILE A 246 18.19 15.79 -13.01
N SER A 247 17.60 14.99 -13.91
CA SER A 247 18.17 14.76 -15.24
C SER A 247 18.20 16.05 -16.08
N ASN A 248 17.17 16.90 -16.00
CA ASN A 248 17.15 18.16 -16.72
C ASN A 248 18.24 19.12 -16.25
N SER A 249 18.61 19.11 -14.97
CA SER A 249 19.76 19.88 -14.47
C SER A 249 21.05 19.52 -15.22
N ILE A 250 21.30 18.20 -15.37
CA ILE A 250 22.48 17.66 -16.06
C ILE A 250 22.44 17.94 -17.57
N GLU A 251 21.30 17.71 -18.22
CA GLU A 251 21.19 17.94 -19.67
C GLU A 251 21.27 19.43 -20.02
N ASN A 252 20.70 20.31 -19.18
CA ASN A 252 20.80 21.75 -19.39
C ASN A 252 22.26 22.24 -19.36
N ILE A 253 23.09 21.74 -18.43
CA ILE A 253 24.50 22.14 -18.39
C ILE A 253 25.28 21.61 -19.59
N ILE A 254 25.04 20.34 -19.97
CA ILE A 254 25.71 19.71 -21.13
C ILE A 254 25.39 20.44 -22.43
N VAL A 255 24.13 20.86 -22.63
CA VAL A 255 23.71 21.49 -23.89
C VAL A 255 24.05 22.98 -23.92
N LYS A 256 23.81 23.71 -22.82
CA LYS A 256 23.90 25.18 -22.83
C LYS A 256 25.31 25.70 -22.54
N GLN A 257 26.03 25.08 -21.59
CA GLN A 257 27.29 25.60 -21.08
C GLN A 257 28.30 24.49 -20.70
N PRO A 258 28.67 23.59 -21.65
CA PRO A 258 29.49 22.41 -21.35
C PRO A 258 30.92 22.74 -20.89
N PHE A 259 31.45 23.92 -21.23
CA PHE A 259 32.86 24.30 -20.99
C PHE A 259 33.04 25.40 -19.95
N LEU A 260 32.02 25.67 -19.14
CA LEU A 260 32.11 26.71 -18.11
C LEU A 260 32.97 26.24 -16.94
N LEU A 261 33.90 27.09 -16.52
CA LEU A 261 34.58 26.94 -15.24
C LEU A 261 33.65 27.38 -14.11
N ASN A 262 33.84 26.80 -12.94
CA ASN A 262 33.15 27.22 -11.75
C ASN A 262 33.76 28.55 -11.25
N GLU A 263 32.94 29.57 -11.10
CA GLU A 263 33.36 30.91 -10.65
C GLU A 263 33.44 31.00 -9.11
N GLU A 264 32.90 30.01 -8.40
CA GLU A 264 32.89 29.95 -6.95
C GLU A 264 34.30 29.64 -6.39
N LYS A 265 34.87 30.58 -5.63
CA LYS A 265 36.23 30.47 -5.08
C LYS A 265 36.44 29.32 -4.09
N ASN A 266 35.38 28.76 -3.52
CA ASN A 266 35.40 27.67 -2.53
C ASN A 266 34.76 26.37 -3.06
N SER A 267 34.49 26.24 -4.35
CA SER A 267 33.90 25.02 -4.88
C SER A 267 34.89 23.84 -4.81
N LEU A 268 34.36 22.66 -4.50
CA LEU A 268 35.13 21.41 -4.53
C LEU A 268 35.57 21.03 -5.95
N PHE A 269 34.83 21.49 -6.96
CA PHE A 269 35.06 21.21 -8.37
C PHE A 269 35.29 22.50 -9.16
N LYS A 270 36.27 22.47 -10.05
CA LYS A 270 36.71 23.62 -10.86
C LYS A 270 35.88 23.81 -12.12
N THR A 271 35.19 22.77 -12.58
CA THR A 271 34.30 22.77 -13.74
C THR A 271 32.85 22.75 -13.28
N LEU A 272 32.00 23.53 -13.95
CA LEU A 272 30.59 23.62 -13.57
C LEU A 272 29.89 22.27 -13.78
N ILE A 273 30.23 21.54 -14.84
CA ILE A 273 29.62 20.24 -15.14
C ILE A 273 29.86 19.19 -14.05
N THR A 274 31.08 19.07 -13.52
CA THR A 274 31.37 18.12 -12.44
C THR A 274 30.64 18.52 -11.16
N SER A 275 30.56 19.83 -10.88
CA SER A 275 29.77 20.34 -9.76
C SER A 275 28.28 19.99 -9.89
N THR A 276 27.67 20.25 -11.05
CA THR A 276 26.25 19.97 -11.29
C THR A 276 25.94 18.47 -11.18
N ILE A 277 26.83 17.60 -11.68
CA ILE A 277 26.64 16.15 -11.59
C ILE A 277 26.74 15.68 -10.15
N PHE A 278 27.71 16.17 -9.38
CA PHE A 278 27.80 15.85 -7.96
C PHE A 278 26.59 16.37 -7.18
N GLN A 279 26.14 17.60 -7.43
CA GLN A 279 24.93 18.16 -6.83
C GLN A 279 23.66 17.37 -7.20
N SER A 280 23.59 16.84 -8.42
CA SER A 280 22.48 15.98 -8.86
C SER A 280 22.48 14.64 -8.13
N ILE A 281 23.66 14.07 -7.87
CA ILE A 281 23.81 12.88 -7.02
C ILE A 281 23.39 13.22 -5.59
N ASP A 282 23.90 14.32 -5.01
CA ASP A 282 23.53 14.76 -3.66
C ASP A 282 22.01 14.92 -3.53
N ARG A 283 21.38 15.61 -4.49
CA ARG A 283 19.93 15.85 -4.56
C ARG A 283 19.12 14.56 -4.52
N CYS A 284 19.60 13.45 -5.10
CA CYS A 284 18.92 12.15 -5.03
C CYS A 284 18.77 11.63 -3.59
N TRP A 285 19.67 12.00 -2.68
CA TRP A 285 19.78 11.45 -1.33
C TRP A 285 19.50 12.48 -0.23
N GLN A 286 19.07 13.69 -0.59
CA GLN A 286 18.64 14.72 0.36
C GLN A 286 17.40 14.28 1.14
N THR A 287 17.27 14.72 2.39
CA THR A 287 16.17 14.35 3.30
C THR A 287 14.79 14.69 2.76
N ASN A 288 14.68 15.75 1.97
CA ASN A 288 13.45 16.28 1.38
C ASN A 288 13.11 15.68 -0.01
N VAL A 289 13.93 14.77 -0.52
CA VAL A 289 13.72 14.13 -1.84
C VAL A 289 13.69 12.62 -1.70
N PHE A 290 14.61 12.07 -0.91
CA PHE A 290 14.75 10.64 -0.73
C PHE A 290 13.55 10.04 0.00
N LEU A 291 13.07 8.91 -0.55
CA LEU A 291 12.06 8.05 0.06
C LEU A 291 12.60 6.62 0.07
N GLU A 292 12.62 5.98 1.24
CA GLU A 292 13.17 4.63 1.43
C GLU A 292 12.54 3.57 0.49
N PRO A 293 11.21 3.56 0.22
CA PRO A 293 10.63 2.61 -0.74
C PRO A 293 11.19 2.74 -2.18
N LEU A 294 11.73 3.91 -2.51
CA LEU A 294 12.30 4.24 -3.82
C LEU A 294 13.83 4.11 -3.86
N SER A 295 14.45 3.57 -2.82
CA SER A 295 15.92 3.42 -2.71
C SER A 295 16.56 2.81 -3.95
N HIS A 296 15.97 1.73 -4.48
CA HIS A 296 16.46 1.06 -5.68
C HIS A 296 16.44 1.96 -6.94
N ARG A 297 15.45 2.87 -7.04
CA ARG A 297 15.34 3.80 -8.18
C ARG A 297 16.32 4.96 -8.05
N PHE A 298 16.45 5.56 -6.87
CA PHE A 298 17.44 6.61 -6.61
C PHE A 298 18.89 6.09 -6.75
N TRP A 299 19.13 4.84 -6.36
CA TRP A 299 20.40 4.16 -6.64
C TRP A 299 20.67 4.05 -8.14
N LYS A 300 19.68 3.57 -8.91
CA LYS A 300 19.79 3.51 -10.36
C LYS A 300 20.05 4.89 -10.97
N LEU A 301 19.38 5.94 -10.50
CA LEU A 301 19.59 7.31 -10.97
C LEU A 301 21.01 7.79 -10.68
N THR A 302 21.55 7.49 -9.50
CA THR A 302 22.93 7.82 -9.12
C THR A 302 23.93 7.23 -10.13
N LEU A 303 23.78 5.95 -10.48
CA LEU A 303 24.61 5.29 -11.49
C LEU A 303 24.41 5.91 -12.88
N GLN A 304 23.17 6.25 -13.24
CA GLN A 304 22.87 6.91 -14.51
C GLN A 304 23.54 8.29 -14.62
N CYS A 305 23.61 9.07 -13.54
CA CYS A 305 24.33 10.34 -13.51
C CYS A 305 25.83 10.14 -13.79
N ILE A 306 26.45 9.14 -13.16
CA ILE A 306 27.88 8.82 -13.35
C ILE A 306 28.14 8.35 -14.78
N VAL A 307 27.31 7.43 -15.30
CA VAL A 307 27.44 6.93 -16.68
C VAL A 307 27.20 8.05 -17.70
N ARG A 308 26.23 8.94 -17.46
CA ARG A 308 25.97 10.09 -18.34
C ARG A 308 27.19 11.02 -18.38
N PHE A 309 27.84 11.23 -17.23
CA PHE A 309 29.09 11.99 -17.17
C PHE A 309 30.18 11.36 -18.04
N ARG A 310 30.38 10.04 -17.89
CA ARG A 310 31.35 9.28 -18.67
C ARG A 310 31.10 9.41 -20.17
N VAL A 311 29.87 9.16 -20.62
CA VAL A 311 29.49 9.22 -22.05
C VAL A 311 29.70 10.63 -22.61
N TRP A 312 29.40 11.67 -21.83
CA TRP A 312 29.67 13.05 -22.25
C TRP A 312 31.17 13.28 -22.48
N ILE A 313 32.04 12.79 -21.60
CA ILE A 313 33.51 12.91 -21.78
C ILE A 313 34.00 12.10 -22.98
N GLU A 314 33.44 10.91 -23.22
CA GLU A 314 33.82 10.06 -24.37
C GLU A 314 33.37 10.65 -25.71
N THR A 315 32.22 11.33 -25.74
CA THR A 315 31.65 11.93 -26.97
C THR A 315 32.25 13.32 -27.27
N PHE A 316 32.97 13.89 -26.32
CA PHE A 316 33.52 15.22 -26.40
C PHE A 316 34.70 15.31 -27.39
N ASN A 317 34.66 16.28 -28.31
CA ASN A 317 35.63 16.44 -29.41
C ASN A 317 36.48 17.72 -29.22
N ILE A 318 37.79 17.61 -29.44
CA ILE A 318 38.87 18.45 -28.87
C ILE A 318 38.96 19.86 -29.46
N LYS A 319 38.41 20.08 -30.65
CA LYS A 319 38.76 21.21 -31.54
C LYS A 319 38.27 22.59 -31.06
N THR A 320 37.50 22.68 -29.98
CA THR A 320 36.83 23.93 -29.54
C THR A 320 37.10 24.30 -28.08
N THR A 321 37.97 23.59 -27.36
CA THR A 321 38.01 23.67 -25.89
C THR A 321 39.33 24.16 -25.35
N ASP A 322 39.24 25.07 -24.36
CA ASP A 322 40.38 25.64 -23.67
C ASP A 322 41.17 24.56 -22.91
N THR A 323 42.49 24.55 -23.11
CA THR A 323 43.44 23.66 -22.40
C THR A 323 43.30 23.79 -20.88
N LYS A 324 42.97 24.99 -20.37
CA LYS A 324 42.72 25.20 -18.93
C LYS A 324 41.51 24.43 -18.42
N PHE A 325 40.44 24.34 -19.22
CA PHE A 325 39.25 23.55 -18.89
C PHE A 325 39.57 22.06 -18.83
N LEU A 326 40.32 21.53 -19.81
CA LEU A 326 40.70 20.11 -19.85
C LEU A 326 41.56 19.70 -18.64
N LEU A 327 42.52 20.54 -18.24
CA LEU A 327 43.34 20.31 -17.05
C LEU A 327 42.50 20.32 -15.77
N ASN A 328 41.56 21.26 -15.66
CA ASN A 328 40.64 21.33 -14.51
C ASN A 328 39.71 20.12 -14.47
N LEU A 329 39.16 19.70 -15.61
CA LEU A 329 38.31 18.51 -15.72
C LEU A 329 39.07 17.24 -15.31
N TYR A 330 40.34 17.11 -15.72
CA TYR A 330 41.18 15.98 -15.32
C TYR A 330 41.39 15.90 -13.79
N VAL A 331 41.61 17.04 -13.13
CA VAL A 331 41.74 17.09 -11.66
C VAL A 331 40.39 16.83 -10.98
N ASP A 332 39.33 17.39 -11.54
CA ASP A 332 37.96 17.22 -11.05
C ASP A 332 37.51 15.77 -11.12
N LEU A 333 37.90 14.97 -12.13
CA LEU A 333 37.56 13.55 -12.21
C LEU A 333 38.09 12.74 -11.03
N GLN A 334 39.34 12.98 -10.63
CA GLN A 334 39.93 12.30 -9.48
C GLN A 334 39.24 12.74 -8.19
N THR A 335 38.98 14.05 -8.05
CA THR A 335 38.30 14.62 -6.89
C THR A 335 36.87 14.08 -6.80
N PHE A 336 36.17 13.99 -7.92
CA PHE A 336 34.81 13.47 -8.03
C PHE A 336 34.72 12.02 -7.60
N SER A 337 35.61 11.15 -8.10
CA SER A 337 35.64 9.74 -7.69
C SER A 337 35.84 9.59 -6.18
N ASN A 338 36.74 10.38 -5.60
CA ASN A 338 37.00 10.35 -4.16
C ASN A 338 35.79 10.86 -3.35
N GLU A 339 35.18 11.98 -3.76
CA GLU A 339 34.04 12.56 -3.05
C GLU A 339 32.76 11.73 -3.20
N VAL A 340 32.50 11.13 -4.37
CA VAL A 340 31.37 10.19 -4.55
C VAL A 340 31.55 8.95 -3.67
N ASN A 341 32.76 8.39 -3.57
CA ASN A 341 33.03 7.28 -2.67
C ASN A 341 32.82 7.65 -1.19
N LYS A 342 33.32 8.81 -0.76
CA LYS A 342 33.09 9.31 0.60
C LYS A 342 31.60 9.53 0.86
N PHE A 343 30.89 10.15 -0.07
CA PHE A 343 29.45 10.41 0.02
C PHE A 343 28.65 9.11 0.12
N PHE A 344 29.01 8.12 -0.69
CA PHE A 344 28.36 6.80 -0.67
C PHE A 344 28.52 6.11 0.69
N HIS A 345 29.73 6.06 1.24
CA HIS A 345 29.94 5.41 2.53
C HIS A 345 29.35 6.19 3.70
N SER A 346 29.48 7.52 3.70
CA SER A 346 29.05 8.36 4.84
C SER A 346 27.54 8.58 4.89
N ILE A 347 26.92 8.90 3.75
CA ILE A 347 25.52 9.33 3.69
C ILE A 347 24.63 8.19 3.21
N ILE A 348 24.95 7.56 2.08
CA ILE A 348 24.08 6.54 1.49
C ILE A 348 24.04 5.29 2.37
N LEU A 349 25.20 4.69 2.66
CA LEU A 349 25.28 3.50 3.52
C LEU A 349 25.13 3.84 5.00
N GLY A 350 25.78 4.92 5.46
CA GLY A 350 25.82 5.27 6.87
C GLY A 350 24.50 5.78 7.44
N GLN A 351 23.70 6.50 6.65
CA GLN A 351 22.49 7.18 7.16
C GLN A 351 21.19 6.76 6.46
N ARG A 352 21.22 6.51 5.15
CA ARG A 352 19.98 6.31 4.36
C ARG A 352 19.55 4.85 4.27
N LEU A 353 20.51 3.94 4.11
CA LEU A 353 20.24 2.52 3.92
C LEU A 353 20.48 1.67 5.18
N THR A 354 20.67 2.29 6.34
CA THR A 354 21.03 1.61 7.60
C THR A 354 20.02 0.51 7.97
N SER A 355 18.72 0.76 7.76
CA SER A 355 17.63 -0.21 7.96
C SER A 355 17.79 -1.44 7.04
N ILE A 356 18.02 -1.22 5.75
CA ILE A 356 18.16 -2.27 4.73
C ILE A 356 19.45 -3.08 4.93
N ILE A 357 20.54 -2.41 5.30
CA ILE A 357 21.84 -3.04 5.55
C ILE A 357 21.79 -3.97 6.76
N SER A 358 21.02 -3.59 7.80
CA SER A 358 20.84 -4.44 8.98
C SER A 358 20.17 -5.79 8.66
N LEU A 359 19.41 -5.85 7.56
CA LEU A 359 18.69 -7.04 7.12
C LEU A 359 19.55 -7.95 6.22
N SER A 360 20.53 -7.40 5.50
CA SER A 360 21.42 -8.19 4.65
C SER A 360 22.77 -7.51 4.40
N PRO A 361 23.86 -7.97 5.05
CA PRO A 361 25.18 -7.35 4.90
C PRO A 361 25.80 -7.55 3.50
N ASN A 362 25.40 -8.61 2.77
CA ASN A 362 25.92 -8.91 1.44
C ASN A 362 25.56 -7.84 0.39
N ILE A 363 24.42 -7.16 0.57
CA ILE A 363 23.98 -6.10 -0.35
C ILE A 363 24.96 -4.93 -0.31
N THR A 364 25.51 -4.62 0.86
CA THR A 364 26.48 -3.53 1.03
C THR A 364 27.74 -3.76 0.21
N THR A 365 28.27 -4.99 0.23
CA THR A 365 29.46 -5.34 -0.54
C THR A 365 29.19 -5.28 -2.04
N GLU A 366 28.02 -5.73 -2.48
CA GLU A 366 27.63 -5.72 -3.89
C GLU A 366 27.45 -4.29 -4.43
N LEU A 367 26.74 -3.43 -3.69
CA LEU A 367 26.57 -2.01 -4.06
C LEU A 367 27.92 -1.27 -4.12
N THR A 368 28.81 -1.55 -3.15
CA THR A 368 30.15 -0.97 -3.12
C THR A 368 30.98 -1.41 -4.33
N ASN A 369 30.91 -2.69 -4.70
CA ASN A 369 31.61 -3.21 -5.87
C ASN A 369 31.11 -2.57 -7.16
N ILE A 370 29.79 -2.49 -7.35
CA ILE A 370 29.18 -1.85 -8.54
C ILE A 370 29.59 -0.37 -8.64
N LEU A 371 29.60 0.36 -7.53
CA LEU A 371 30.06 1.74 -7.53
C LEU A 371 31.53 1.86 -7.92
N ASN A 372 32.38 1.04 -7.30
CA ASN A 372 33.82 1.03 -7.57
C ASN A 372 34.13 0.68 -9.02
N GLU A 373 33.44 -0.30 -9.60
CA GLU A 373 33.56 -0.65 -11.02
C GLU A 373 33.11 0.49 -11.94
N THR A 374 32.01 1.17 -11.59
CA THR A 374 31.50 2.31 -12.37
C THR A 374 32.46 3.49 -12.30
N LEU A 375 33.01 3.78 -11.11
CA LEU A 375 33.96 4.86 -10.89
C LEU A 375 35.33 4.57 -11.51
N SER A 376 35.84 3.33 -11.40
CA SER A 376 37.10 2.94 -12.03
C SER A 376 37.01 3.02 -13.55
N SER A 377 35.88 2.58 -14.11
CA SER A 377 35.62 2.72 -15.54
C SER A 377 35.58 4.18 -15.98
N LEU A 378 34.97 5.06 -15.19
CA LEU A 378 34.96 6.50 -15.45
C LEU A 378 36.38 7.09 -15.33
N THR A 379 37.15 6.75 -14.31
CA THR A 379 38.50 7.31 -14.14
C THR A 379 39.48 6.78 -15.16
N ASP A 380 39.58 5.48 -15.38
CA ASP A 380 40.66 4.89 -16.17
C ASP A 380 40.51 5.22 -17.66
N GLN A 381 39.28 5.13 -18.18
CA GLN A 381 39.00 5.36 -19.59
C GLN A 381 38.97 6.86 -19.93
N CYS A 382 38.27 7.68 -19.15
CA CYS A 382 38.20 9.12 -19.42
C CYS A 382 39.54 9.82 -19.18
N ARG A 383 40.33 9.38 -18.19
CA ARG A 383 41.64 9.98 -17.89
C ARG A 383 42.67 9.68 -18.97
N THR A 384 42.68 8.46 -19.51
CA THR A 384 43.56 8.09 -20.62
C THR A 384 43.23 8.92 -21.86
N ASN A 385 41.94 9.04 -22.18
CA ASN A 385 41.48 9.89 -23.27
C ASN A 385 41.91 11.35 -23.03
N LEU A 386 41.49 11.98 -21.92
CA LEU A 386 41.82 13.37 -21.62
C LEU A 386 43.33 13.65 -21.59
N LYS A 387 44.15 12.72 -21.09
CA LYS A 387 45.61 12.85 -21.12
C LYS A 387 46.13 12.92 -22.55
N ASN A 388 45.67 12.03 -23.42
CA ASN A 388 46.06 12.06 -24.84
C ASN A 388 45.57 13.35 -25.51
N LEU A 389 44.36 13.82 -25.21
CA LEU A 389 43.80 15.06 -25.76
C LEU A 389 44.58 16.31 -25.32
N VAL A 390 44.99 16.38 -24.05
CA VAL A 390 45.82 17.49 -23.54
C VAL A 390 47.19 17.48 -24.21
N ILE A 391 47.79 16.30 -24.41
CA ILE A 391 49.09 16.16 -25.08
C ILE A 391 48.97 16.61 -26.55
N GLU A 392 47.95 16.19 -27.27
CA GLU A 392 47.72 16.60 -28.66
C GLU A 392 47.55 18.12 -28.80
N GLN A 393 46.73 18.76 -27.95
CA GLN A 393 46.58 20.22 -27.97
C GLN A 393 47.87 20.96 -27.63
N LEU A 394 48.64 20.49 -26.64
CA LEU A 394 49.91 21.12 -26.28
C LEU A 394 50.92 21.02 -27.42
N ILE A 395 50.96 19.88 -28.12
CA ILE A 395 51.82 19.69 -29.30
C ILE A 395 51.39 20.63 -30.43
N GLU A 396 50.09 20.75 -30.71
CA GLU A 396 49.57 21.65 -31.74
C GLU A 396 49.93 23.12 -31.44
N ARG A 397 49.72 23.58 -30.20
CA ARG A 397 50.06 24.94 -29.75
C ARG A 397 51.57 25.22 -29.77
N CYS A 398 52.39 24.22 -29.42
CA CYS A 398 53.84 24.30 -29.54
C CYS A 398 54.29 24.40 -31.01
N ASN A 399 53.65 23.66 -31.92
CA ASN A 399 53.95 23.73 -33.35
C ASN A 399 53.53 25.07 -33.97
N GLU A 400 52.36 25.62 -33.60
CA GLU A 400 51.92 26.95 -34.03
C GLU A 400 52.88 28.06 -33.56
N THR A 401 53.31 27.99 -32.29
CA THR A 401 54.28 28.96 -31.75
C THR A 401 55.65 28.84 -32.40
N LEU A 402 56.14 27.62 -32.64
CA LEU A 402 57.38 27.38 -33.38
C LEU A 402 57.32 27.91 -34.82
N HIS A 403 56.20 27.73 -35.52
CA HIS A 403 55.99 28.28 -36.86
C HIS A 403 55.85 29.81 -36.88
N SER A 404 55.40 30.44 -35.79
CA SER A 404 55.33 31.90 -35.68
C SER A 404 56.67 32.58 -35.38
N ILE A 405 57.68 31.80 -34.97
CA ILE A 405 59.03 32.29 -34.62
C ILE A 405 60.01 32.12 -35.81
N GLN A 406 59.67 31.30 -36.80
CA GLN A 406 60.35 31.22 -38.10
C GLN A 406 59.83 32.28 -39.07
#